data_AF-D8G3Q9-F1
#
_entry.id   AF-D8G3Q9-F1
#
_cell.length_a   1.000
_cell.length_b   1.000
_cell.length_c   1.000
_cell.angle_alpha   90.00
_cell.angle_beta   90.00
_cell.angle_gamma   90.00
#
_symmetry.space_group_name_H-M   'P 1'
#
loop_
_entity.id
_entity.type
_entity.pdbx_description
1 polymer ?
#
loop_
_entity_poly.entity_id
_entity_poly.type
_entity_poly.pdbx_seq_one_letter_code
_entity_poly.pdbx_strand_id
1 'polypeptide(L)'
;MQLLNLLLIEILEGWIGGKQPVADELQQLAVWELADEARSRAFGINAENVSEIILARANLFQSIAATILELPLKSINLLATSWNLWLPLAIQLATERESLGRTLIQGILGGQGTGKTTLAAILKLILEKLGNKTISLSLDDLYKTYDERQRLQEEDPRLIWRGPPGTHDLELGIEVLDRLRDRGNLRLPQHEKSKSILIPRFDKSLWGGAGDRTEPEIVTDVDIVLFEGWFVGIRPIEVDIFDVNLPPIVTSEDRQFADDMNRKLGDYLPVWERLDRLIVLQPIDYRLSQVWRLQAEREMRAAGKSGMSDEEINRFVEYFWKALHPELFINPLVSNSELVDLVVEINADHSMGRVY
;
A
#
# COMPACT_ATOMS: atom_id res chain seq x y z
N MET A 1 4.42 -7.63 -25.68
CA MET A 1 4.76 -7.15 -24.32
C MET A 1 6.25 -7.28 -24.01
N GLN A 2 6.86 -8.47 -24.07
CA GLN A 2 8.30 -8.65 -23.79
C GLN A 2 9.23 -7.79 -24.67
N LEU A 3 8.99 -7.73 -25.99
CA LEU A 3 9.84 -6.95 -26.91
C LEU A 3 9.71 -5.43 -26.71
N LEU A 4 8.51 -4.95 -26.34
CA LEU A 4 8.27 -3.54 -26.01
C LEU A 4 8.96 -3.16 -24.69
N ASN A 5 8.92 -4.05 -23.69
CA ASN A 5 9.63 -3.84 -22.44
C ASN A 5 11.15 -3.77 -22.64
N LEU A 6 11.72 -4.58 -23.53
CA LEU A 6 13.15 -4.52 -23.85
C LEU A 6 13.52 -3.16 -24.46
N LEU A 7 12.77 -2.68 -25.45
CA LEU A 7 13.03 -1.38 -26.08
C LEU A 7 12.84 -0.21 -25.10
N LEU A 8 11.84 -0.29 -24.20
CA LEU A 8 11.68 0.68 -23.11
C LEU A 8 12.92 0.70 -22.22
N ILE A 9 13.40 -0.47 -21.79
CA ILE A 9 14.58 -0.58 -20.92
C ILE A 9 15.81 0.01 -21.62
N GLU A 10 16.03 -0.27 -22.90
CA GLU A 10 17.16 0.29 -23.67
C GLU A 10 17.16 1.82 -23.71
N ILE A 11 15.98 2.45 -23.87
CA ILE A 11 15.82 3.91 -23.83
C ILE A 11 16.22 4.43 -22.44
N LEU A 12 15.65 3.84 -21.38
CA LEU A 12 15.88 4.27 -19.99
C LEU A 12 17.33 4.07 -19.54
N GLU A 13 17.97 2.96 -19.94
CA GLU A 13 19.40 2.71 -19.71
C GLU A 13 20.28 3.72 -20.45
N GLY A 14 19.88 4.10 -21.67
CA GLY A 14 20.51 5.19 -22.39
C GLY A 14 20.48 6.51 -21.61
N TRP A 15 19.34 6.86 -21.03
CA TRP A 15 19.18 8.08 -20.23
C TRP A 15 19.96 8.02 -18.92
N ILE A 16 19.99 6.87 -18.24
CA ILE A 16 20.88 6.61 -17.10
C ILE A 16 22.35 6.81 -17.48
N GLY A 17 22.74 6.37 -18.67
CA GLY A 17 24.08 6.55 -19.23
C GLY A 17 24.42 7.99 -19.65
N GLY A 18 23.53 8.95 -19.36
CA GLY A 18 23.75 10.38 -19.61
C GLY A 18 23.23 10.88 -20.96
N LYS A 19 22.55 10.06 -21.75
CA LYS A 19 21.84 10.54 -22.95
C LYS A 19 20.67 11.43 -22.53
N GLN A 20 20.40 12.47 -23.31
CA GLN A 20 19.21 13.29 -23.15
C GLN A 20 18.04 12.68 -23.93
N PRO A 21 16.78 12.76 -23.43
CA PRO A 21 15.61 12.33 -24.17
C PRO A 21 15.51 13.06 -25.49
N VAL A 22 15.41 12.31 -26.59
CA VAL A 22 15.21 12.89 -27.93
C VAL A 22 13.75 12.78 -28.37
N ALA A 23 13.35 13.60 -29.34
CA ALA A 23 11.96 13.70 -29.79
C ALA A 23 11.37 12.35 -30.24
N ASP A 24 12.14 11.55 -30.97
CA ASP A 24 11.71 10.24 -31.48
C ASP A 24 11.44 9.24 -30.34
N GLU A 25 12.28 9.24 -29.29
CA GLU A 25 12.09 8.39 -28.10
C GLU A 25 10.83 8.81 -27.34
N LEU A 26 10.65 10.11 -27.11
CA LEU A 26 9.47 10.65 -26.42
C LEU A 26 8.18 10.34 -27.17
N GLN A 27 8.19 10.48 -28.51
CA GLN A 27 7.06 10.13 -29.35
C GLN A 27 6.76 8.63 -29.29
N GLN A 28 7.79 7.79 -29.32
CA GLN A 28 7.63 6.34 -29.23
C GLN A 28 7.06 5.90 -27.87
N LEU A 29 7.52 6.51 -26.78
CA LEU A 29 7.01 6.27 -25.42
C LEU A 29 5.55 6.72 -25.28
N ALA A 30 5.16 7.84 -25.90
CA ALA A 30 3.77 8.29 -25.94
C ALA A 30 2.86 7.29 -26.69
N VAL A 31 3.33 6.74 -27.81
CA VAL A 31 2.59 5.71 -28.55
C VAL A 31 2.42 4.44 -27.70
N TRP A 32 3.46 4.00 -26.99
CA TRP A 32 3.38 2.82 -26.12
C TRP A 32 2.49 3.04 -24.90
N GLU A 33 2.46 4.25 -24.33
CA GLU A 33 1.55 4.59 -23.25
C GLU A 33 0.10 4.44 -23.71
N LEU A 34 -0.26 5.08 -24.83
CA LEU A 34 -1.63 5.02 -25.38
C LEU A 34 -2.04 3.63 -25.86
N ALA A 35 -1.08 2.78 -26.25
CA ALA A 35 -1.36 1.40 -26.62
C ALA A 35 -1.81 0.53 -25.43
N ASP A 36 -1.51 0.95 -24.20
CA ASP A 36 -2.03 0.35 -22.97
C ASP A 36 -3.22 1.18 -22.46
N GLU A 37 -4.39 0.95 -23.04
CA GLU A 37 -5.60 1.72 -22.75
C GLU A 37 -6.01 1.67 -21.27
N ALA A 38 -5.74 0.54 -20.60
CA ALA A 38 -6.05 0.36 -19.19
C ALA A 38 -5.17 1.28 -18.32
N ARG A 39 -3.85 1.20 -18.49
CA ARG A 39 -2.92 2.05 -17.74
C ARG A 39 -3.10 3.52 -18.08
N SER A 40 -3.27 3.85 -19.35
CA SER A 40 -3.54 5.22 -19.79
C SER A 40 -4.77 5.80 -19.10
N ARG A 41 -5.88 5.05 -19.04
CA ARG A 41 -7.09 5.47 -18.34
C ARG A 41 -6.85 5.64 -16.84
N ALA A 42 -6.15 4.69 -16.21
CA ALA A 42 -5.89 4.70 -14.77
C ALA A 42 -5.12 5.96 -14.32
N PHE A 43 -4.21 6.45 -15.17
CA PHE A 43 -3.45 7.68 -14.93
C PHE A 43 -4.00 8.93 -15.64
N GLY A 44 -5.20 8.86 -16.24
CA GLY A 44 -5.81 10.01 -16.93
C GLY A 44 -5.06 10.49 -18.17
N ILE A 45 -4.29 9.61 -18.82
CA ILE A 45 -3.49 9.90 -20.01
C ILE A 45 -4.33 9.63 -21.27
N ASN A 46 -4.31 10.56 -22.20
CA ASN A 46 -5.03 10.49 -23.48
C ASN A 46 -4.25 11.18 -24.60
N ALA A 47 -4.78 11.14 -25.82
CA ALA A 47 -4.10 11.69 -27.01
C ALA A 47 -3.82 13.20 -26.93
N GLU A 48 -4.54 13.95 -26.10
CA GLU A 48 -4.40 15.41 -25.96
C GLU A 48 -3.27 15.77 -24.99
N ASN A 49 -3.04 14.97 -23.94
CA ASN A 49 -2.07 15.29 -22.88
C ASN A 49 -0.81 14.40 -22.86
N VAL A 50 -0.79 13.28 -23.60
CA VAL A 50 0.28 12.28 -23.50
C VAL A 50 1.68 12.86 -23.74
N SER A 51 1.84 13.77 -24.71
CA SER A 51 3.15 14.32 -25.05
C SER A 51 3.74 15.15 -23.90
N GLU A 52 2.90 15.95 -23.22
CA GLU A 52 3.30 16.73 -22.06
C GLU A 52 3.62 15.83 -20.87
N ILE A 53 2.77 14.83 -20.60
CA ILE A 53 2.95 13.89 -19.49
C ILE A 53 4.24 13.07 -19.66
N ILE A 54 4.51 12.57 -20.86
CA ILE A 54 5.72 11.78 -21.13
C ILE A 54 6.99 12.63 -21.01
N LEU A 55 6.95 13.90 -21.47
CA LEU A 55 8.08 14.83 -21.28
C LEU A 55 8.33 15.11 -19.79
N ALA A 56 7.27 15.41 -19.02
CA ALA A 56 7.39 15.64 -17.58
C ALA A 56 7.93 14.40 -16.85
N ARG A 57 7.44 13.21 -17.22
CA ARG A 57 7.90 11.93 -16.68
C ARG A 57 9.37 11.65 -17.02
N ALA A 58 9.81 11.96 -18.24
CA ALA A 58 11.22 11.81 -18.65
C ALA A 58 12.14 12.72 -17.83
N ASN A 59 11.76 13.99 -17.65
CA ASN A 59 12.52 14.93 -16.82
C ASN A 59 12.62 14.45 -15.36
N LEU A 60 11.50 13.97 -14.80
CA LEU A 60 11.49 13.41 -13.45
C LEU A 60 12.40 12.17 -13.36
N PHE A 61 12.27 11.22 -14.30
CA PHE A 61 13.11 10.02 -14.35
C PHE A 61 14.59 10.39 -14.33
N GLN A 62 15.05 11.31 -15.19
CA GLN A 62 16.45 11.73 -15.22
C GLN A 62 16.91 12.32 -13.88
N SER A 63 16.06 13.08 -13.20
CA SER A 63 16.40 13.71 -11.91
C SER A 63 16.56 12.71 -10.75
N ILE A 64 15.94 11.53 -10.86
CA ILE A 64 15.93 10.51 -9.81
C ILE A 64 16.59 9.19 -10.22
N ALA A 65 17.10 9.09 -11.44
CA ALA A 65 17.65 7.86 -12.02
C ALA A 65 18.72 7.22 -11.12
N ALA A 66 19.65 8.02 -10.59
CA ALA A 66 20.67 7.55 -9.66
C ALA A 66 20.06 6.96 -8.38
N THR A 67 19.05 7.65 -7.80
CA THR A 67 18.34 7.17 -6.61
C THR A 67 17.59 5.87 -6.87
N ILE A 68 16.97 5.71 -8.05
CA ILE A 68 16.30 4.46 -8.43
C ILE A 68 17.29 3.30 -8.43
N LEU A 69 18.48 3.48 -8.98
CA LEU A 69 19.52 2.43 -9.08
C LEU A 69 20.13 2.04 -7.72
N GLU A 70 20.08 2.94 -6.74
CA GLU A 70 20.54 2.68 -5.37
C GLU A 70 19.49 1.95 -4.51
N LEU A 71 18.25 1.81 -4.99
CA LEU A 71 17.21 1.11 -4.24
C LEU A 71 17.62 -0.35 -4.03
N PRO A 72 17.55 -0.90 -2.81
CA PRO A 72 17.95 -2.27 -2.50
C PRO A 72 16.88 -3.28 -2.94
N LEU A 73 16.43 -3.18 -4.19
CA LEU A 73 15.37 -4.01 -4.76
C LEU A 73 15.98 -5.11 -5.61
N LYS A 74 15.66 -6.35 -5.28
CA LYS A 74 15.96 -7.54 -6.10
C LYS A 74 15.00 -7.64 -7.30
N SER A 75 14.55 -6.52 -7.88
CA SER A 75 13.55 -6.53 -8.97
C SER A 75 14.23 -6.69 -10.33
N ILE A 76 13.78 -7.69 -11.09
CA ILE A 76 14.24 -7.98 -12.46
C ILE A 76 13.77 -6.90 -13.46
N ASN A 77 12.84 -6.01 -13.08
CA ASN A 77 12.22 -5.02 -13.98
C ASN A 77 12.19 -3.59 -13.41
N LEU A 78 13.17 -3.22 -12.58
CA LEU A 78 13.25 -1.93 -11.89
C LEU A 78 12.91 -0.71 -12.77
N LEU A 79 13.50 -0.62 -13.96
CA LEU A 79 13.31 0.50 -14.89
C LEU A 79 11.92 0.52 -15.52
N ALA A 80 11.41 -0.65 -15.93
CA ALA A 80 10.07 -0.74 -16.50
C ALA A 80 8.99 -0.42 -15.44
N THR A 81 9.16 -0.88 -14.20
CA THR A 81 8.24 -0.58 -13.10
C THR A 81 8.31 0.89 -12.69
N SER A 82 9.50 1.49 -12.65
CA SER A 82 9.61 2.92 -12.34
C SER A 82 8.89 3.77 -13.38
N TRP A 83 9.07 3.46 -14.67
CA TRP A 83 8.46 4.20 -15.76
C TRP A 83 6.94 4.03 -15.86
N ASN A 84 6.44 2.80 -15.73
CA ASN A 84 5.04 2.49 -15.97
C ASN A 84 4.16 2.57 -14.71
N LEU A 85 4.74 2.69 -13.51
CA LEU A 85 3.98 2.75 -12.26
C LEU A 85 4.46 3.82 -11.30
N TRP A 86 5.71 3.75 -10.83
CA TRP A 86 6.10 4.60 -9.69
C TRP A 86 6.12 6.08 -10.04
N LEU A 87 6.65 6.43 -11.22
CA LEU A 87 6.65 7.81 -11.70
C LEU A 87 5.25 8.36 -11.98
N PRO A 88 4.40 7.71 -12.81
CA PRO A 88 3.06 8.22 -13.07
C PRO A 88 2.22 8.32 -11.79
N LEU A 89 2.34 7.33 -10.89
CA LEU A 89 1.65 7.37 -9.60
C LEU A 89 2.12 8.53 -8.72
N ALA A 90 3.43 8.76 -8.60
CA ALA A 90 3.93 9.89 -7.80
C ALA A 90 3.50 11.25 -8.37
N ILE A 91 3.51 11.40 -9.71
CA ILE A 91 3.02 12.61 -10.38
C ILE A 91 1.52 12.83 -10.11
N GLN A 92 0.72 11.76 -10.22
CA GLN A 92 -0.71 11.80 -9.92
C GLN A 92 -0.96 12.23 -8.47
N LEU A 93 -0.31 11.60 -7.49
CA LEU A 93 -0.48 11.93 -6.07
C LEU A 93 -0.07 13.37 -5.74
N ALA A 94 1.02 13.87 -6.34
CA ALA A 94 1.45 15.25 -6.17
C ALA A 94 0.41 16.25 -6.74
N THR A 95 -0.13 15.95 -7.93
CA THR A 95 -1.15 16.78 -8.60
C THR A 95 -2.47 16.79 -7.83
N GLU A 96 -2.90 15.63 -7.33
CA GLU A 96 -4.10 15.49 -6.53
C GLU A 96 -3.98 16.20 -5.18
N ARG A 97 -2.83 16.10 -4.53
CA ARG A 97 -2.53 16.88 -3.31
C ARG A 97 -2.68 18.37 -3.57
N GLU A 98 -2.12 18.88 -4.67
CA GLU A 98 -2.18 20.30 -5.02
C GLU A 98 -3.63 20.75 -5.25
N SER A 99 -4.39 19.97 -6.03
CA SER A 99 -5.82 20.21 -6.30
C SER A 99 -6.68 20.21 -5.03
N LEU A 100 -6.37 19.31 -4.09
CA LEU A 100 -7.11 19.13 -2.85
C LEU A 100 -6.88 20.27 -1.83
N GLY A 101 -5.74 20.96 -1.90
CA GLY A 101 -5.42 22.11 -1.04
C GLY A 101 -5.19 21.78 0.45
N ARG A 102 -5.07 20.50 0.80
CA ARG A 102 -4.73 19.99 2.14
C ARG A 102 -3.91 18.71 2.02
N THR A 103 -3.53 18.12 3.15
CA THR A 103 -2.87 16.81 3.17
C THR A 103 -3.74 15.76 2.47
N LEU A 104 -3.14 15.03 1.54
CA LEU A 104 -3.73 13.89 0.83
C LEU A 104 -3.51 12.61 1.63
N ILE A 105 -4.57 11.85 1.88
CA ILE A 105 -4.50 10.54 2.52
C ILE A 105 -4.71 9.45 1.46
N GLN A 106 -3.61 8.86 1.00
CA GLN A 106 -3.63 7.76 0.02
C GLN A 106 -3.64 6.42 0.75
N GLY A 107 -4.75 5.67 0.64
CA GLY A 107 -4.85 4.29 1.11
C GLY A 107 -4.12 3.31 0.19
N ILE A 108 -3.41 2.33 0.76
CA ILE A 108 -2.76 1.26 0.00
C ILE A 108 -3.16 -0.09 0.62
N LEU A 109 -4.03 -0.81 -0.08
CA LEU A 109 -4.45 -2.16 0.25
C LEU A 109 -3.54 -3.18 -0.44
N GLY A 110 -3.26 -4.29 0.23
CA GLY A 110 -2.57 -5.43 -0.37
C GLY A 110 -2.23 -6.51 0.65
N GLY A 111 -2.29 -7.77 0.25
CA GLY A 111 -1.95 -8.90 1.11
C GLY A 111 -0.50 -8.90 1.62
N GLN A 112 -0.16 -9.90 2.43
CA GLN A 112 1.22 -10.07 2.90
C GLN A 112 2.15 -10.38 1.71
N GLY A 113 3.31 -9.73 1.65
CA GLY A 113 4.27 -9.94 0.57
C GLY A 113 3.99 -9.19 -0.73
N THR A 114 2.83 -8.51 -0.90
CA THR A 114 2.51 -7.79 -2.15
C THR A 114 3.36 -6.53 -2.41
N GLY A 115 4.23 -6.15 -1.48
CA GLY A 115 5.16 -5.02 -1.67
C GLY A 115 4.64 -3.64 -1.23
N LYS A 116 3.56 -3.55 -0.42
CA LYS A 116 3.03 -2.27 0.09
C LYS A 116 4.09 -1.35 0.71
N THR A 117 4.85 -1.85 1.69
CA THR A 117 5.91 -1.10 2.38
C THR A 117 7.00 -0.67 1.41
N THR A 118 7.34 -1.52 0.44
CA THR A 118 8.30 -1.22 -0.62
C THR A 118 7.79 -0.08 -1.51
N LEU A 119 6.55 -0.16 -1.98
CA LEU A 119 5.92 0.88 -2.78
C LEU A 119 5.85 2.21 -2.00
N ALA A 120 5.45 2.17 -0.73
CA ALA A 120 5.38 3.37 0.11
C ALA A 120 6.75 4.04 0.28
N ALA A 121 7.81 3.25 0.50
CA ALA A 121 9.18 3.77 0.60
C ALA A 121 9.64 4.43 -0.72
N ILE A 122 9.35 3.79 -1.86
CA ILE A 122 9.72 4.32 -3.19
C ILE A 122 8.94 5.59 -3.49
N LEU A 123 7.62 5.61 -3.29
CA LEU A 123 6.80 6.79 -3.52
C LEU A 123 7.22 7.94 -2.63
N LYS A 124 7.57 7.69 -1.37
CA LYS A 124 8.11 8.72 -0.48
C LYS A 124 9.35 9.40 -1.09
N LEU A 125 10.32 8.62 -1.59
CA LEU A 125 11.53 9.16 -2.22
C LEU A 125 11.23 10.00 -3.47
N ILE A 126 10.31 9.53 -4.32
CA ILE A 126 9.95 10.24 -5.56
C ILE A 126 9.17 11.52 -5.23
N LEU A 127 8.22 11.46 -4.30
CA LEU A 127 7.39 12.59 -3.88
C LEU A 127 8.23 13.67 -3.19
N GLU A 128 9.25 13.30 -2.41
CA GLU A 128 10.21 14.25 -1.84
C GLU A 128 10.95 15.03 -2.94
N LYS A 129 11.31 14.38 -4.06
CA LYS A 129 11.92 15.03 -5.22
C LYS A 129 10.95 15.96 -5.96
N LEU A 130 9.66 15.67 -5.88
CA LEU A 130 8.58 16.55 -6.35
C LEU A 130 8.22 17.65 -5.32
N GLY A 131 8.99 17.80 -4.23
CA GLY A 131 8.78 18.84 -3.23
C GLY A 131 7.62 18.56 -2.26
N ASN A 132 7.15 17.32 -2.16
CA ASN A 132 6.10 16.91 -1.26
C ASN A 132 6.70 16.22 -0.02
N LYS A 133 6.35 16.71 1.18
CA LYS A 133 6.72 16.05 2.43
C LYS A 133 5.77 14.89 2.69
N THR A 134 6.29 13.68 2.51
CA THR A 134 5.49 12.44 2.57
C THR A 134 5.84 11.60 3.79
N ILE A 135 4.82 11.07 4.47
CA ILE A 135 5.01 10.08 5.54
C ILE A 135 4.33 8.75 5.18
N SER A 136 4.82 7.67 5.77
CA SER A 136 4.13 6.38 5.77
C SER A 136 3.48 6.18 7.13
N LEU A 137 2.22 5.75 7.12
CA LEU A 137 1.51 5.27 8.29
C LEU A 137 1.08 3.83 7.97
N SER A 138 1.49 2.86 8.78
CA SER A 138 0.98 1.50 8.64
C SER A 138 -0.27 1.35 9.50
N LEU A 139 -1.25 0.58 9.05
CA LEU A 139 -2.33 0.12 9.92
C LEU A 139 -1.77 -0.63 11.13
N ASP A 140 -0.64 -1.34 10.94
CA ASP A 140 0.05 -2.03 12.04
C ASP A 140 0.63 -1.06 13.09
N ASP A 141 0.89 0.20 12.76
CA ASP A 141 1.30 1.21 13.75
C ASP A 141 0.16 1.55 14.73
N LEU A 142 -1.07 1.26 14.33
CA LEU A 142 -2.28 1.48 15.11
C LEU A 142 -2.70 0.24 15.90
N TYR A 143 -1.87 -0.80 16.05
CA TYR A 143 -2.21 -1.88 16.96
C TYR A 143 -2.47 -1.34 18.38
N LYS A 144 -3.40 -2.01 19.08
CA LYS A 144 -3.58 -1.83 20.52
C LYS A 144 -2.29 -2.19 21.26
N THR A 145 -2.08 -1.54 22.40
CA THR A 145 -0.94 -1.82 23.29
C THR A 145 -0.92 -3.28 23.73
N TYR A 146 0.22 -3.76 24.23
CA TYR A 146 0.33 -5.13 24.73
C TYR A 146 -0.75 -5.44 25.79
N ASP A 147 -0.93 -4.58 26.78
CA ASP A 147 -1.91 -4.75 27.87
C ASP A 147 -3.35 -4.82 27.36
N GLU A 148 -3.73 -3.94 26.43
CA GLU A 148 -5.06 -3.96 25.81
C GLU A 148 -5.30 -5.25 25.02
N ARG A 149 -4.27 -5.77 24.34
CA ARG A 149 -4.38 -7.04 23.61
C ARG A 149 -4.44 -8.24 24.53
N GLN A 150 -3.81 -8.21 25.71
CA GLN A 150 -3.99 -9.27 26.72
C GLN A 150 -5.46 -9.33 27.17
N ARG A 151 -6.08 -8.18 27.47
CA ARG A 151 -7.51 -8.12 27.83
C ARG A 151 -8.40 -8.59 26.68
N LEU A 152 -8.10 -8.16 25.46
CA LEU A 152 -8.84 -8.57 24.27
C LEU A 152 -8.77 -10.10 24.06
N GLN A 153 -7.65 -10.74 24.38
CA GLN A 153 -7.48 -12.18 24.29
C GLN A 153 -8.22 -12.94 25.42
N GLU A 154 -8.38 -12.33 26.60
CA GLU A 154 -9.25 -12.86 27.66
C GLU A 154 -10.73 -12.81 27.24
N GLU A 155 -11.14 -11.75 26.54
CA GLU A 155 -12.51 -11.58 26.02
C GLU A 155 -12.81 -12.50 24.82
N ASP A 156 -11.87 -12.63 23.88
CA ASP A 156 -11.98 -13.50 22.71
C ASP A 156 -10.66 -14.28 22.49
N PRO A 157 -10.55 -15.51 23.04
CA PRO A 157 -9.35 -16.34 22.93
C PRO A 157 -8.94 -16.70 21.49
N ARG A 158 -9.81 -16.49 20.49
CA ARG A 158 -9.51 -16.71 19.06
C ARG A 158 -8.55 -15.65 18.51
N LEU A 159 -8.42 -14.50 19.18
CA LEU A 159 -7.51 -13.41 18.81
C LEU A 159 -6.06 -13.70 19.25
N ILE A 160 -5.52 -14.82 18.76
CA ILE A 160 -4.18 -15.32 19.08
C ILE A 160 -3.04 -14.41 18.60
N TRP A 161 -3.25 -13.67 17.50
CA TRP A 161 -2.27 -12.76 16.93
C TRP A 161 -2.89 -11.38 16.71
N ARG A 162 -2.07 -10.33 16.85
CA ARG A 162 -2.41 -9.01 16.32
C ARG A 162 -2.59 -9.11 14.80
N GLY A 163 -3.58 -8.41 14.24
CA GLY A 163 -3.81 -8.43 12.80
C GLY A 163 -5.27 -8.30 12.37
N PRO A 164 -6.16 -9.16 12.87
CA PRO A 164 -7.57 -9.12 12.50
C PRO A 164 -8.28 -7.83 12.94
N PRO A 165 -9.45 -7.52 12.34
CA PRO A 165 -10.33 -6.46 12.81
C PRO A 165 -10.58 -6.50 14.33
N GLY A 166 -10.54 -5.34 14.97
CA GLY A 166 -10.68 -5.17 16.42
C GLY A 166 -9.36 -5.15 17.20
N THR A 167 -8.23 -5.53 16.57
CA THR A 167 -6.91 -5.50 17.23
C THR A 167 -6.21 -4.14 17.17
N HIS A 168 -6.89 -3.10 16.66
CA HIS A 168 -6.34 -1.77 16.43
C HIS A 168 -7.00 -0.70 17.32
N ASP A 169 -6.31 0.40 17.53
CA ASP A 169 -6.74 1.60 18.23
C ASP A 169 -7.29 2.60 17.19
N LEU A 170 -8.59 2.49 16.94
CA LEU A 170 -9.26 3.24 15.86
C LEU A 170 -9.47 4.70 16.22
N GLU A 171 -9.69 5.00 17.51
CA GLU A 171 -9.82 6.37 18.00
C GLU A 171 -8.51 7.14 17.76
N LEU A 172 -7.37 6.54 18.09
CA LEU A 172 -6.06 7.12 17.77
C LEU A 172 -5.86 7.31 16.26
N GLY A 173 -6.22 6.32 15.45
CA GLY A 173 -6.12 6.41 13.99
C GLY A 173 -6.94 7.57 13.41
N ILE A 174 -8.19 7.71 13.87
CA ILE A 174 -9.09 8.80 13.51
C ILE A 174 -8.49 10.15 13.91
N GLU A 175 -8.02 10.28 15.15
CA GLU A 175 -7.42 11.52 15.66
C GLU A 175 -6.20 11.94 14.83
N VAL A 176 -5.30 11.00 14.54
CA VAL A 176 -4.08 11.26 13.76
C VAL A 176 -4.43 11.71 12.35
N LEU A 177 -5.33 11.01 11.67
CA LEU A 177 -5.74 11.34 10.31
C LEU A 177 -6.49 12.68 10.24
N ASP A 178 -7.34 13.00 11.22
CA ASP A 178 -8.02 14.30 11.28
C ASP A 178 -7.02 15.44 11.49
N ARG A 179 -6.07 15.29 12.42
CA ARG A 179 -4.99 16.27 12.63
C ARG A 179 -4.15 16.48 11.38
N LEU A 180 -3.91 15.42 10.60
CA LEU A 180 -3.19 15.50 9.33
C LEU A 180 -4.00 16.28 8.27
N ARG A 181 -5.31 16.03 8.15
CA ARG A 181 -6.18 16.71 7.17
C ARG A 181 -6.43 18.19 7.53
N ASP A 182 -6.48 18.54 8.81
CA ASP A 182 -6.89 19.86 9.30
C ASP A 182 -5.80 20.97 9.26
N ARG A 183 -4.95 20.95 8.23
CA ARG A 183 -3.96 22.04 8.02
C ARG A 183 -4.58 23.41 7.75
N GLY A 184 -5.88 23.49 7.48
CA GLY A 184 -6.55 24.69 6.99
C GLY A 184 -7.67 25.27 7.86
N ASN A 185 -8.32 24.51 8.77
CA ASN A 185 -9.54 24.95 9.47
C ASN A 185 -9.37 25.23 10.96
N LEU A 186 -8.21 24.94 11.56
CA LEU A 186 -7.86 25.55 12.83
C LEU A 186 -7.67 27.06 12.62
N ARG A 187 -8.67 27.86 13.03
CA ARG A 187 -8.61 29.32 13.23
C ARG A 187 -7.61 29.67 14.34
N LEU A 188 -6.36 29.22 14.19
CA LEU A 188 -5.28 29.49 15.10
C LEU A 188 -4.43 30.63 14.52
N PRO A 189 -3.89 31.52 15.38
CA PRO A 189 -3.00 32.59 14.96
C PRO A 189 -1.84 32.05 14.12
N GLN A 190 -1.33 32.85 13.17
CA GLN A 190 -0.25 32.48 12.24
C GLN A 190 1.01 31.91 12.93
N HIS A 191 1.20 32.18 14.21
CA HIS A 191 2.34 31.74 15.02
C HIS A 191 2.24 30.28 15.52
N GLU A 192 1.07 29.63 15.37
CA GLU A 192 0.82 28.23 15.78
C GLU A 192 0.72 27.25 14.60
N LYS A 193 0.98 27.70 13.37
CA LYS A 193 0.77 26.92 12.13
C LYS A 193 1.67 25.68 11.95
N SER A 194 2.68 25.50 12.79
CA SER A 194 3.50 24.29 12.83
C SER A 194 3.25 23.52 14.12
N LYS A 195 2.04 22.97 14.29
CA LYS A 195 1.84 21.94 15.33
C LYS A 195 2.39 20.63 14.82
N SER A 196 3.39 20.12 15.52
CA SER A 196 3.85 18.76 15.33
C SER A 196 2.72 17.78 15.59
N ILE A 197 2.68 16.72 14.80
CA ILE A 197 1.74 15.62 14.94
C ILE A 197 2.54 14.41 15.40
N LEU A 198 1.99 13.71 16.39
CA LEU A 198 2.56 12.47 16.89
C LEU A 198 2.00 11.32 16.05
N ILE A 199 2.86 10.67 15.27
CA ILE A 199 2.51 9.51 14.47
C ILE A 199 2.85 8.26 15.28
N PRO A 200 1.87 7.39 15.59
CA PRO A 200 2.14 6.19 16.37
C PRO A 200 3.10 5.27 15.62
N ARG A 201 3.87 4.50 16.39
CA ARG A 201 4.78 3.48 15.90
C ARG A 201 4.63 2.22 16.75
N PHE A 202 4.80 1.07 16.10
CA PHE A 202 4.65 -0.22 16.77
C PHE A 202 5.88 -1.10 16.52
N ASP A 203 6.50 -1.58 17.59
CA ASP A 203 7.61 -2.52 17.53
C ASP A 203 7.12 -3.94 17.79
N LYS A 204 7.14 -4.76 16.72
CA LYS A 204 6.71 -6.15 16.71
C LYS A 204 7.63 -7.08 17.52
N SER A 205 8.84 -6.64 17.89
CA SER A 205 9.84 -7.45 18.60
C SER A 205 9.69 -7.45 20.11
N LEU A 206 9.01 -6.43 20.68
CA LEU A 206 8.76 -6.31 22.11
C LEU A 206 7.94 -7.50 22.64
N TRP A 207 8.03 -7.75 23.95
CA TRP A 207 7.29 -8.82 24.63
C TRP A 207 7.43 -10.19 23.96
N GLY A 208 8.65 -10.57 23.59
CA GLY A 208 8.94 -11.86 22.96
C GLY A 208 8.30 -12.03 21.58
N GLY A 209 8.11 -10.94 20.82
CA GLY A 209 7.48 -10.96 19.50
C GLY A 209 5.97 -10.67 19.50
N ALA A 210 5.35 -10.52 20.68
CA ALA A 210 3.95 -10.10 20.77
C ALA A 210 3.78 -8.64 20.32
N GLY A 211 4.79 -7.80 20.54
CA GLY A 211 4.91 -6.41 20.12
C GLY A 211 4.22 -5.39 21.04
N ASP A 212 4.60 -4.13 20.94
CA ASP A 212 3.96 -3.02 21.65
C ASP A 212 4.10 -1.69 20.90
N ARG A 213 3.30 -0.71 21.32
CA ARG A 213 3.44 0.68 20.88
C ARG A 213 4.76 1.25 21.42
N THR A 214 5.46 2.00 20.59
CA THR A 214 6.70 2.72 20.96
C THR A 214 6.48 4.22 20.96
N GLU A 215 7.53 4.97 21.29
CA GLU A 215 7.50 6.43 21.19
C GLU A 215 7.07 6.88 19.78
N PRO A 216 6.09 7.78 19.68
CA PRO A 216 5.59 8.22 18.39
C PRO A 216 6.64 9.05 17.64
N GLU A 217 6.58 8.98 16.32
CA GLU A 217 7.36 9.86 15.45
C GLU A 217 6.74 11.25 15.42
N ILE A 218 7.56 12.28 15.60
CA ILE A 218 7.11 13.68 15.56
C ILE A 218 7.27 14.20 14.14
N VAL A 219 6.17 14.58 13.49
CA VAL A 219 6.18 15.11 12.12
C VAL A 219 5.58 16.51 12.08
N THR A 220 6.04 17.33 11.13
CA THR A 220 5.43 18.61 10.76
C THR A 220 5.21 18.61 9.26
N ASP A 221 4.50 19.60 8.75
CA ASP A 221 4.47 19.90 7.31
C ASP A 221 4.12 18.78 6.32
N VAL A 222 3.35 17.78 6.74
CA VAL A 222 2.99 16.62 5.91
C VAL A 222 2.03 17.00 4.80
N ASP A 223 2.43 16.76 3.56
CA ASP A 223 1.64 17.00 2.35
C ASP A 223 0.88 15.74 1.92
N ILE A 224 1.51 14.57 2.04
CA ILE A 224 0.95 13.29 1.61
C ILE A 224 1.17 12.23 2.68
N VAL A 225 0.14 11.46 2.98
CA VAL A 225 0.19 10.30 3.87
C VAL A 225 -0.05 9.06 3.03
N LEU A 226 0.91 8.15 3.01
CA LEU A 226 0.76 6.82 2.45
C LEU A 226 0.28 5.91 3.58
N PHE A 227 -1.03 5.67 3.65
CA PHE A 227 -1.66 4.85 4.68
C PHE A 227 -1.85 3.42 4.17
N GLU A 228 -1.01 2.50 4.61
CA GLU A 228 -0.96 1.15 4.06
C GLU A 228 -1.39 0.08 5.07
N GLY A 229 -1.98 -1.01 4.58
CA GLY A 229 -2.29 -2.16 5.43
C GLY A 229 -2.98 -3.30 4.68
N TRP A 230 -3.05 -4.47 5.31
CA TRP A 230 -3.51 -5.69 4.66
C TRP A 230 -5.02 -5.74 4.39
N PHE A 231 -5.80 -4.89 5.06
CA PHE A 231 -7.24 -4.71 4.85
C PHE A 231 -7.67 -3.23 4.82
N VAL A 232 -6.76 -2.30 4.53
CA VAL A 232 -7.11 -0.87 4.40
C VAL A 232 -8.20 -0.68 3.34
N GLY A 233 -9.27 0.02 3.70
CA GLY A 233 -10.40 0.30 2.81
C GLY A 233 -11.38 -0.87 2.59
N ILE A 234 -11.12 -2.06 3.14
CA ILE A 234 -12.08 -3.18 3.05
C ILE A 234 -13.37 -2.82 3.80
N ARG A 235 -14.51 -3.13 3.16
CA ARG A 235 -15.86 -2.90 3.68
C ARG A 235 -16.47 -4.21 4.20
N PRO A 236 -17.35 -4.14 5.21
CA PRO A 236 -18.18 -5.28 5.58
C PRO A 236 -18.99 -5.79 4.39
N ILE A 237 -19.22 -7.10 4.35
CA ILE A 237 -20.05 -7.79 3.36
C ILE A 237 -21.30 -8.40 4.03
N GLU A 238 -22.30 -8.76 3.23
CA GLU A 238 -23.51 -9.44 3.72
C GLU A 238 -23.18 -10.80 4.35
N VAL A 239 -23.81 -11.11 5.49
CA VAL A 239 -23.47 -12.27 6.34
C VAL A 239 -23.78 -13.62 5.67
N ASP A 240 -24.79 -13.66 4.80
CA ASP A 240 -25.23 -14.89 4.11
C ASP A 240 -24.14 -15.49 3.19
N ILE A 241 -23.03 -14.78 2.96
CA ILE A 241 -21.93 -15.19 2.08
C ILE A 241 -21.03 -16.27 2.73
N PHE A 242 -21.03 -16.41 4.06
CA PHE A 242 -20.14 -17.36 4.75
C PHE A 242 -20.60 -18.83 4.69
N ASP A 243 -21.76 -19.12 4.10
CA ASP A 243 -22.23 -20.50 3.83
C ASP A 243 -21.49 -21.18 2.67
N VAL A 244 -20.60 -20.47 1.97
CA VAL A 244 -19.74 -21.06 0.94
C VAL A 244 -18.60 -21.86 1.60
N ASN A 245 -18.35 -23.08 1.13
CA ASN A 245 -17.16 -23.85 1.52
C ASN A 245 -15.92 -23.26 0.85
N LEU A 246 -15.22 -22.39 1.56
CA LEU A 246 -14.06 -21.67 1.04
C LEU A 246 -12.87 -21.80 2.01
N PRO A 247 -11.95 -22.76 1.79
CA PRO A 247 -10.80 -22.94 2.66
C PRO A 247 -9.98 -21.65 2.80
N PRO A 248 -9.55 -21.25 4.01
CA PRO A 248 -9.60 -22.01 5.26
C PRO A 248 -10.89 -21.84 6.11
N ILE A 249 -11.94 -21.19 5.59
CA ILE A 249 -13.27 -21.08 6.24
C ILE A 249 -14.10 -22.33 5.92
N VAL A 250 -13.98 -23.36 6.77
CA VAL A 250 -14.60 -24.68 6.52
C VAL A 250 -15.52 -25.11 7.66
N THR A 251 -15.08 -24.96 8.90
CA THR A 251 -15.85 -25.36 10.08
C THR A 251 -16.87 -24.28 10.48
N SER A 252 -17.86 -24.64 11.29
CA SER A 252 -18.79 -23.66 11.88
C SER A 252 -18.06 -22.59 12.71
N GLU A 253 -16.97 -22.99 13.37
CA GLU A 253 -16.16 -22.10 14.19
C GLU A 253 -15.35 -21.11 13.33
N ASP A 254 -14.83 -21.56 12.18
CA ASP A 254 -14.19 -20.67 11.20
C ASP A 254 -15.18 -19.66 10.61
N ARG A 255 -16.41 -20.10 10.28
CA ARG A 255 -17.46 -19.22 9.77
C ARG A 255 -17.87 -18.17 10.80
N GLN A 256 -18.06 -18.58 12.06
CA GLN A 256 -18.36 -17.66 13.15
C GLN A 256 -17.23 -16.64 13.33
N PHE A 257 -15.97 -17.09 13.26
CA PHE A 257 -14.83 -16.18 13.35
C PHE A 257 -14.80 -15.17 12.20
N ALA A 258 -15.00 -15.62 10.95
CA ALA A 258 -15.04 -14.74 9.78
C ALA A 258 -16.18 -13.70 9.87
N ASP A 259 -17.36 -14.13 10.29
CA ASP A 259 -18.54 -13.28 10.50
C ASP A 259 -18.31 -12.26 11.62
N ASP A 260 -17.70 -12.67 12.74
CA ASP A 260 -17.34 -11.74 13.82
C ASP A 260 -16.30 -10.70 13.36
N MET A 261 -15.32 -11.09 12.54
CA MET A 261 -14.34 -10.16 11.96
C MET A 261 -14.99 -9.21 10.96
N ASN A 262 -15.95 -9.70 10.17
CA ASN A 262 -16.76 -8.90 9.26
C ASN A 262 -17.59 -7.84 10.00
N ARG A 263 -18.21 -8.19 11.14
CA ARG A 263 -18.91 -7.21 11.98
C ARG A 263 -17.95 -6.14 12.52
N LYS A 264 -16.78 -6.56 13.00
CA LYS A 264 -15.74 -5.64 13.51
C LYS A 264 -15.19 -4.71 12.43
N LEU A 265 -15.26 -5.06 11.14
CA LEU A 265 -14.93 -4.13 10.05
C LEU A 265 -15.82 -2.89 10.03
N GLY A 266 -17.04 -2.97 10.57
CA GLY A 266 -17.94 -1.81 10.68
C GLY A 266 -17.30 -0.66 11.46
N ASP A 267 -16.53 -0.97 12.50
CA ASP A 267 -15.84 0.02 13.33
C ASP A 267 -14.71 0.75 12.57
N TYR A 268 -14.22 0.19 11.46
CA TYR A 268 -13.17 0.78 10.64
C TYR A 268 -13.70 1.75 9.58
N LEU A 269 -15.01 1.75 9.31
CA LEU A 269 -15.60 2.62 8.29
C LEU A 269 -15.26 4.11 8.50
N PRO A 270 -15.30 4.67 9.73
CA PRO A 270 -14.88 6.04 9.96
C PRO A 270 -13.40 6.29 9.63
N VAL A 271 -12.51 5.31 9.88
CA VAL A 271 -11.10 5.42 9.47
C VAL A 271 -11.01 5.50 7.95
N TRP A 272 -11.75 4.65 7.23
CA TRP A 272 -11.76 4.62 5.77
C TRP A 272 -12.38 5.87 5.13
N GLU A 273 -13.33 6.53 5.78
CA GLU A 273 -13.90 7.82 5.34
C GLU A 273 -12.89 8.98 5.33
N ARG A 274 -11.70 8.77 5.90
CA ARG A 274 -10.60 9.75 5.87
C ARG A 274 -9.63 9.49 4.71
N LEU A 275 -9.75 8.37 4.01
CA LEU A 275 -9.02 8.13 2.77
C LEU A 275 -9.57 9.06 1.70
N ASP A 276 -8.67 9.73 0.98
CA ASP A 276 -9.02 10.47 -0.22
C ASP A 276 -9.06 9.55 -1.44
N ARG A 277 -8.21 8.51 -1.43
CA ARG A 277 -8.04 7.54 -2.51
C ARG A 277 -7.64 6.17 -1.98
N LEU A 278 -7.85 5.13 -2.78
CA LEU A 278 -7.44 3.76 -2.48
C LEU A 278 -6.79 3.07 -3.67
N ILE A 279 -5.56 2.60 -3.47
CA ILE A 279 -4.83 1.72 -4.40
C ILE A 279 -4.91 0.29 -3.86
N VAL A 280 -5.17 -0.68 -4.73
CA VAL A 280 -5.10 -2.11 -4.39
C VAL A 280 -3.95 -2.79 -5.11
N LEU A 281 -3.02 -3.37 -4.35
CA LEU A 281 -2.00 -4.29 -4.86
C LEU A 281 -2.57 -5.71 -4.86
N GLN A 282 -3.08 -6.13 -6.01
CA GLN A 282 -3.81 -7.38 -6.18
C GLN A 282 -2.88 -8.47 -6.75
N PRO A 283 -2.48 -9.49 -5.97
CA PRO A 283 -1.74 -10.60 -6.55
C PRO A 283 -2.62 -11.35 -7.55
N ILE A 284 -2.01 -11.90 -8.61
CA ILE A 284 -2.72 -12.75 -9.59
C ILE A 284 -3.35 -14.00 -8.95
N ASP A 285 -2.84 -14.38 -7.78
CA ASP A 285 -3.38 -15.43 -6.91
C ASP A 285 -3.05 -15.06 -5.46
N TYR A 286 -4.08 -14.91 -4.61
CA TYR A 286 -3.89 -14.53 -3.20
C TYR A 286 -3.00 -15.51 -2.43
N ARG A 287 -2.93 -16.78 -2.88
CA ARG A 287 -2.11 -17.83 -2.26
C ARG A 287 -0.62 -17.59 -2.40
N LEU A 288 -0.21 -16.72 -3.33
CA LEU A 288 1.17 -16.24 -3.42
C LEU A 288 1.64 -15.58 -2.11
N SER A 289 0.73 -15.03 -1.30
CA SER A 289 1.06 -14.49 0.02
C SER A 289 1.72 -15.52 0.93
N GLN A 290 1.30 -16.79 0.88
CA GLN A 290 1.96 -17.88 1.64
C GLN A 290 3.38 -18.11 1.13
N VAL A 291 3.55 -18.20 -0.20
CA VAL A 291 4.84 -18.44 -0.84
C VAL A 291 5.83 -17.32 -0.50
N TRP A 292 5.42 -16.06 -0.66
CA TRP A 292 6.26 -14.90 -0.38
C TRP A 292 6.58 -14.77 1.11
N ARG A 293 5.60 -15.03 1.99
CA ARG A 293 5.84 -15.01 3.44
C ARG A 293 6.84 -16.09 3.84
N LEU A 294 6.72 -17.29 3.28
CA LEU A 294 7.65 -18.38 3.53
C LEU A 294 9.07 -18.06 3.05
N GLN A 295 9.21 -17.46 1.87
CA GLN A 295 10.48 -17.00 1.33
C GLN A 295 11.13 -15.96 2.26
N ALA A 296 10.37 -14.93 2.66
CA ALA A 296 10.86 -13.90 3.58
C ALA A 296 11.33 -14.50 4.93
N GLU A 297 10.56 -15.44 5.50
CA GLU A 297 10.91 -16.09 6.76
C GLU A 297 12.17 -16.96 6.63
N ARG A 298 12.33 -17.65 5.49
CA ARG A 298 13.55 -18.42 5.17
C ARG A 298 14.77 -17.51 5.02
N GLU A 299 14.64 -16.38 4.34
CA GLU A 299 15.72 -15.39 4.20
C GLU A 299 16.12 -14.82 5.57
N MET A 300 15.15 -14.49 6.44
CA MET A 300 15.42 -14.01 7.79
C MET A 300 16.15 -15.05 8.65
N ARG A 301 15.72 -16.32 8.61
CA ARG A 301 16.39 -17.42 9.33
C ARG A 301 17.79 -17.69 8.80
N ALA A 302 17.98 -17.65 7.48
CA ALA A 302 19.30 -17.78 6.87
C ALA A 302 20.26 -16.64 7.27
N ALA A 303 19.73 -15.46 7.57
CA ALA A 303 20.48 -14.33 8.12
C ALA A 303 20.71 -14.43 9.65
N GLY A 304 20.41 -15.57 10.28
CA GLY A 304 20.66 -15.83 11.70
C GLY A 304 19.62 -15.25 12.67
N LYS A 305 18.49 -14.75 12.17
CA LYS A 305 17.39 -14.27 13.02
C LYS A 305 16.48 -15.43 13.42
N SER A 306 15.85 -15.33 14.60
CA SER A 306 14.76 -16.23 14.97
C SER A 306 13.59 -16.06 14.00
N GLY A 307 12.90 -17.16 13.70
CA GLY A 307 11.73 -17.13 12.83
C GLY A 307 10.83 -18.34 13.05
N MET A 308 9.62 -18.25 12.54
CA MET A 308 8.61 -19.31 12.57
C MET A 308 9.01 -20.48 11.68
N SER A 309 8.53 -21.68 12.01
CA SER A 309 8.58 -22.85 11.13
C SER A 309 7.71 -22.63 9.89
N ASP A 310 7.92 -23.45 8.86
CA ASP A 310 7.15 -23.39 7.63
C ASP A 310 5.65 -23.67 7.91
N GLU A 311 5.34 -24.60 8.82
CA GLU A 311 3.99 -24.92 9.28
C GLU A 311 3.37 -23.79 10.10
N GLU A 312 4.16 -23.14 10.95
CA GLU A 312 3.73 -21.95 11.69
C GLU A 312 3.37 -20.80 10.76
N ILE A 313 4.17 -20.58 9.71
CA ILE A 313 3.87 -19.56 8.67
C ILE A 313 2.58 -19.89 7.92
N ASN A 314 2.36 -21.15 7.54
CA ASN A 314 1.12 -21.53 6.86
C ASN A 314 -0.11 -21.26 7.74
N ARG A 315 -0.07 -21.69 9.01
CA ARG A 315 -1.14 -21.40 9.98
C ARG A 315 -1.32 -19.90 10.20
N PHE A 316 -0.22 -19.15 10.25
CA PHE A 316 -0.24 -17.71 10.38
C PHE A 316 -0.98 -17.07 9.21
N VAL A 317 -0.63 -17.38 7.96
CA VAL A 317 -1.29 -16.78 6.80
C VAL A 317 -2.74 -17.22 6.67
N GLU A 318 -3.04 -18.50 6.89
CA GLU A 318 -4.42 -19.00 6.88
C GLU A 318 -5.30 -18.31 7.92
N TYR A 319 -4.76 -17.98 9.10
CA TYR A 319 -5.51 -17.23 10.11
C TYR A 319 -6.02 -15.88 9.60
N PHE A 320 -5.22 -15.14 8.83
CA PHE A 320 -5.69 -13.89 8.21
C PHE A 320 -6.74 -14.14 7.13
N TRP A 321 -6.61 -15.21 6.36
CA TRP A 321 -7.62 -15.59 5.36
C TRP A 321 -8.91 -16.10 6.00
N LYS A 322 -8.86 -16.70 7.19
CA LYS A 322 -10.05 -17.01 7.99
C LYS A 322 -10.74 -15.73 8.47
N ALA A 323 -9.95 -14.74 8.89
CA ALA A 323 -10.50 -13.46 9.35
C ALA A 323 -11.18 -12.70 8.21
N LEU A 324 -10.46 -12.47 7.11
CA LEU A 324 -10.96 -11.75 5.93
C LEU A 324 -10.44 -12.43 4.66
N HIS A 325 -11.21 -13.37 4.13
CA HIS A 325 -10.80 -14.15 2.95
C HIS A 325 -10.65 -13.25 1.70
N PRO A 326 -9.48 -13.21 1.03
CA PRO A 326 -9.25 -12.30 -0.11
C PRO A 326 -10.30 -12.39 -1.22
N GLU A 327 -10.80 -13.59 -1.53
CA GLU A 327 -11.83 -13.75 -2.56
C GLU A 327 -13.19 -13.17 -2.18
N LEU A 328 -13.50 -13.11 -0.88
CA LEU A 328 -14.78 -12.55 -0.41
C LEU A 328 -14.71 -11.03 -0.26
N PHE A 329 -13.55 -10.49 0.11
CA PHE A 329 -13.41 -9.09 0.51
C PHE A 329 -12.67 -8.22 -0.51
N ILE A 330 -11.64 -8.74 -1.18
CA ILE A 330 -10.78 -7.95 -2.08
C ILE A 330 -11.24 -8.07 -3.53
N ASN A 331 -11.57 -9.27 -4.00
CA ASN A 331 -12.03 -9.48 -5.38
C ASN A 331 -13.28 -8.64 -5.77
N PRO A 332 -14.34 -8.54 -4.95
CA PRO A 332 -15.44 -7.64 -5.28
C PRO A 332 -15.04 -6.17 -5.16
N LEU A 333 -14.14 -5.83 -4.22
CA LEU A 333 -13.70 -4.45 -3.98
C LEU A 333 -12.92 -3.89 -5.18
N VAL A 334 -12.03 -4.67 -5.81
CA VAL A 334 -11.26 -4.21 -6.99
C VAL A 334 -12.14 -3.90 -8.21
N SER A 335 -13.39 -4.38 -8.22
CA SER A 335 -14.36 -4.07 -9.27
C SER A 335 -15.23 -2.85 -8.95
N ASN A 336 -15.08 -2.26 -7.76
CA ASN A 336 -15.86 -1.12 -7.30
C ASN A 336 -15.10 0.19 -7.50
N SER A 337 -15.37 0.87 -8.62
CA SER A 337 -14.73 2.15 -8.97
C SER A 337 -15.15 3.33 -8.10
N GLU A 338 -16.16 3.19 -7.22
CA GLU A 338 -16.51 4.24 -6.24
C GLU A 338 -15.60 4.20 -5.01
N LEU A 339 -14.97 3.04 -4.75
CA LEU A 339 -14.14 2.82 -3.57
C LEU A 339 -12.66 2.64 -3.90
N VAL A 340 -12.33 2.17 -5.10
CA VAL A 340 -10.97 1.90 -5.55
C VAL A 340 -10.63 2.77 -6.75
N ASP A 341 -9.54 3.51 -6.63
CA ASP A 341 -9.07 4.43 -7.65
C ASP A 341 -8.06 3.82 -8.62
N LEU A 342 -7.32 2.80 -8.17
CA LEU A 342 -6.28 2.15 -8.94
C LEU A 342 -6.07 0.72 -8.48
N VAL A 343 -6.03 -0.22 -9.41
CA VAL A 343 -5.63 -1.60 -9.16
C VAL A 343 -4.31 -1.89 -9.87
N VAL A 344 -3.35 -2.44 -9.12
CA VAL A 344 -2.07 -2.90 -9.65
C VAL A 344 -1.98 -4.41 -9.44
N GLU A 345 -1.98 -5.16 -10.53
CA GLU A 345 -1.78 -6.61 -10.45
C GLU A 345 -0.32 -6.95 -10.14
N ILE A 346 -0.11 -7.96 -9.30
CA ILE A 346 1.23 -8.43 -8.90
C ILE A 346 1.40 -9.89 -9.34
N ASN A 347 2.34 -10.14 -10.23
CA ASN A 347 2.69 -11.48 -10.69
C ASN A 347 3.47 -12.26 -9.62
N ALA A 348 3.61 -13.57 -9.80
CA ALA A 348 4.30 -14.46 -8.86
C ALA A 348 5.76 -14.08 -8.55
N ASP A 349 6.44 -13.44 -9.51
CA ASP A 349 7.82 -12.94 -9.38
C ASP A 349 7.90 -11.49 -8.84
N HIS A 350 6.78 -10.96 -8.33
CA HIS A 350 6.59 -9.56 -7.93
C HIS A 350 6.71 -8.54 -9.07
N SER A 351 6.81 -8.97 -10.32
CA SER A 351 6.66 -8.05 -11.45
C SER A 351 5.22 -7.54 -11.50
N MET A 352 5.07 -6.32 -12.01
CA MET A 352 3.77 -5.71 -12.20
C MET A 352 3.03 -6.35 -13.38
N GLY A 353 1.75 -6.65 -13.18
CA GLY A 353 0.79 -7.03 -14.20
C GLY A 353 0.05 -5.83 -14.77
N ARG A 354 -1.28 -5.91 -14.91
CA ARG A 354 -2.10 -4.78 -15.38
C ARG A 354 -2.20 -3.68 -14.31
N VAL A 355 -2.36 -2.45 -14.80
CA VAL A 355 -2.70 -1.27 -14.00
C VAL A 355 -3.98 -0.69 -14.59
N TYR A 356 -5.03 -0.57 -13.79
CA TYR A 356 -6.36 -0.16 -14.29
C TYR A 356 -7.22 0.54 -13.25
#